data_AF-A0A2N9MAL8-F1
#
_entry.id   AF-A0A2N9MAL8-F1
#
_cell.length_a   1.000
_cell.length_b   1.000
_cell.length_c   1.000
_cell.angle_alpha   90.00
_cell.angle_beta   90.00
_cell.angle_gamma   90.00
#
_symmetry.space_group_name_H-M   'P 1'
#
loop_
_entity.id
_entity.type
_entity.pdbx_description
1 polymer ?
#
loop_
_entity_poly.entity_id
_entity_poly.type
_entity_poly.pdbx_seq_one_letter_code
_entity_poly.pdbx_strand_id
1 'polypeptide(L)'
;MLALVSDAYRRQWHVEWLAPLGFVDTFAMIVRGDDARRLGISSLSQAAHAQAWRLGAGPEFASRPDGLDGLLQTYKLRTAGTPVTMDLGLLYAALDSRKADMIAANSTDGLAAVRDVTILRDDRHYFPPYDCSVLVREEALARFPGLRAALEELSGKFTDAVMRRLNHSVDGDHRSVVQVAEDFLRSVR
;
A
#
# COMPACT_ATOMS: atom_id res chain seq x y z
N MET A 1 12.82 12.34 7.66
CA MET A 1 12.01 12.79 6.50
C MET A 1 10.69 13.41 6.93
N LEU A 2 9.84 12.71 7.70
CA LEU A 2 8.54 13.25 8.17
C LEU A 2 8.64 14.61 8.89
N ALA A 3 9.61 14.79 9.80
CA ALA A 3 9.79 16.07 10.50
C ALA A 3 10.09 17.25 9.56
N LEU A 4 10.86 17.01 8.50
CA LEU A 4 11.20 18.04 7.50
C LEU A 4 9.96 18.43 6.69
N VAL A 5 9.19 17.43 6.23
CA VAL A 5 7.96 17.65 5.46
C VAL A 5 6.90 18.34 6.33
N SER A 6 6.72 17.90 7.58
CA SER A 6 5.79 18.51 8.54
C SER A 6 6.13 19.98 8.81
N ASP A 7 7.42 20.31 9.01
CA ASP A 7 7.85 21.71 9.19
C ASP A 7 7.60 22.57 7.94
N ALA A 8 7.85 22.03 6.75
CA ALA A 8 7.53 22.72 5.50
C ALA A 8 6.02 22.99 5.37
N TYR A 9 5.19 22.00 5.68
CA TYR A 9 3.73 22.14 5.60
C TYR A 9 3.19 23.19 6.55
N ARG A 10 3.71 23.20 7.78
CA ARG A 10 3.34 24.19 8.79
C ARG A 10 3.67 25.60 8.33
N ARG A 11 4.90 25.82 7.82
CA ARG A 11 5.37 27.15 7.40
C ARG A 11 4.70 27.67 6.14
N GLN A 12 4.41 26.80 5.18
CA GLN A 12 3.89 27.21 3.86
C GLN A 12 2.36 27.26 3.82
N TRP A 13 1.69 26.34 4.52
CA TRP A 13 0.24 26.16 4.39
C TRP A 13 -0.51 26.22 5.72
N HIS A 14 0.17 26.43 6.86
CA HIS A 14 -0.46 26.42 8.18
C HIS A 14 -1.22 25.12 8.44
N VAL A 15 -0.62 24.00 8.01
CA VAL A 15 -1.14 22.64 8.18
C VAL A 15 -0.18 21.83 9.03
N GLU A 16 -0.72 21.22 10.07
CA GLU A 16 -0.01 20.29 10.93
C GLU A 16 -0.20 18.85 10.48
N TRP A 17 0.89 18.09 10.46
CA TRP A 17 0.86 16.64 10.36
C TRP A 17 0.79 16.07 11.78
N LEU A 18 -0.27 15.33 12.08
CA LEU A 18 -0.38 14.60 13.33
C LEU A 18 0.47 13.31 13.29
N ALA A 19 0.60 12.65 14.43
CA ALA A 19 1.35 11.40 14.52
C ALA A 19 0.76 10.32 13.58
N PRO A 20 1.61 9.51 12.91
CA PRO A 20 1.15 8.52 11.94
C PRO A 20 0.10 7.56 12.51
N LEU A 21 -0.83 7.15 11.64
CA LEU A 21 -1.88 6.18 11.96
C LEU A 21 -1.32 4.78 12.24
N GLY A 22 -0.13 4.47 11.71
CA GLY A 22 0.64 3.25 12.02
C GLY A 22 0.80 2.27 10.85
N PHE A 23 0.22 2.58 9.68
CA PHE A 23 0.36 1.78 8.46
C PHE A 23 1.04 2.56 7.35
N VAL A 24 1.59 1.82 6.39
CA VAL A 24 2.22 2.37 5.19
C VAL A 24 1.46 1.88 3.97
N ASP A 25 0.99 2.79 3.12
CA ASP A 25 0.30 2.45 1.87
C ASP A 25 1.21 2.63 0.65
N THR A 26 2.27 1.82 0.61
CA THR A 26 3.21 1.82 -0.50
C THR A 26 2.84 0.82 -1.58
N PHE A 27 3.40 0.99 -2.78
CA PHE A 27 3.34 -0.03 -3.83
C PHE A 27 3.99 -1.33 -3.37
N ALA A 28 3.44 -2.44 -3.85
CA ALA A 28 3.86 -3.77 -3.52
C ALA A 28 3.81 -4.65 -4.76
N MET A 29 4.86 -5.44 -4.98
CA MET A 29 4.83 -6.51 -5.97
C MET A 29 4.33 -7.79 -5.32
N ILE A 30 3.32 -8.39 -5.93
CA ILE A 30 2.61 -9.53 -5.39
C ILE A 30 2.69 -10.69 -6.38
N VAL A 31 2.96 -11.88 -5.86
CA VAL A 31 2.94 -13.15 -6.61
C VAL A 31 1.96 -14.12 -5.96
N ARG A 32 1.59 -15.19 -6.66
CA ARG A 32 0.83 -16.28 -6.03
C ARG A 32 1.66 -16.96 -4.94
N GLY A 33 1.01 -17.37 -3.85
CA GLY A 33 1.68 -18.01 -2.72
C GLY A 33 2.29 -19.36 -3.07
N ASP A 34 1.64 -20.15 -3.93
CA ASP A 34 2.17 -21.41 -4.43
C ASP A 34 3.47 -21.23 -5.22
N ASP A 35 3.53 -20.22 -6.09
CA ASP A 35 4.74 -19.86 -6.83
C ASP A 35 5.84 -19.31 -5.94
N ALA A 36 5.51 -18.49 -4.94
CA ALA A 36 6.48 -18.01 -3.97
C ALA A 36 7.15 -19.17 -3.23
N ARG A 37 6.35 -20.13 -2.75
CA ARG A 37 6.85 -21.34 -2.06
C ARG A 37 7.65 -22.25 -3.00
N ARG A 38 7.15 -22.49 -4.22
CA ARG A 38 7.81 -23.33 -5.23
C ARG A 38 9.17 -22.78 -5.65
N LEU A 39 9.28 -21.46 -5.76
CA LEU A 39 10.52 -20.77 -6.16
C LEU A 39 11.42 -20.40 -4.97
N GLY A 40 10.93 -20.56 -3.73
CA GLY A 40 11.66 -20.18 -2.51
C GLY A 40 11.91 -18.68 -2.39
N ILE A 41 10.97 -17.84 -2.84
CA ILE A 41 11.12 -16.38 -2.88
C ILE A 41 10.23 -15.67 -1.85
N SER A 42 10.76 -14.60 -1.27
CA SER A 42 10.07 -13.71 -0.32
C SER A 42 10.44 -12.24 -0.49
N SER A 43 11.29 -11.92 -1.47
CA SER A 43 11.83 -10.57 -1.71
C SER A 43 11.99 -10.30 -3.20
N LEU A 44 12.04 -9.02 -3.56
CA LEU A 44 12.23 -8.56 -4.93
C LEU A 44 13.59 -8.98 -5.50
N SER A 45 14.66 -8.92 -4.70
CA SER A 45 15.97 -9.40 -5.15
C SER A 45 15.94 -10.90 -5.48
N GLN A 46 15.27 -11.73 -4.67
CA GLN A 46 15.12 -13.16 -4.96
C GLN A 46 14.28 -13.40 -6.21
N ALA A 47 13.20 -12.65 -6.40
CA ALA A 47 12.34 -12.74 -7.57
C ALA A 47 13.09 -12.40 -8.88
N ALA A 48 14.01 -11.43 -8.85
CA ALA A 48 14.84 -11.07 -10.01
C ALA A 48 15.68 -12.23 -10.54
N HIS A 49 16.19 -13.08 -9.63
CA HIS A 49 16.99 -14.24 -9.99
C HIS A 49 16.16 -15.48 -10.34
N ALA A 50 14.93 -15.60 -9.81
CA ALA A 50 14.11 -16.80 -9.95
C ALA A 50 13.70 -17.11 -11.41
N GLN A 51 13.10 -16.14 -12.11
CA GLN A 51 12.62 -16.32 -13.48
C GLN A 51 12.37 -14.98 -14.19
N ALA A 52 11.91 -15.06 -15.45
CA ALA A 52 11.27 -13.92 -16.12
C ALA A 52 9.77 -13.92 -15.80
N TRP A 53 9.18 -12.75 -15.55
CA TRP A 53 7.83 -12.59 -15.03
C TRP A 53 6.87 -11.99 -16.06
N ARG A 54 5.68 -12.58 -16.24
CA ARG A 54 4.56 -11.87 -16.91
C ARG A 54 3.99 -10.85 -15.92
N LEU A 55 4.23 -9.57 -16.16
CA LEU A 55 3.91 -8.50 -15.21
C LEU A 55 2.57 -7.83 -15.53
N GLY A 56 1.80 -7.55 -14.48
CA GLY A 56 0.65 -6.66 -14.54
C GLY A 56 0.84 -5.45 -13.63
N ALA A 57 0.42 -4.26 -14.05
CA ALA A 57 0.43 -3.06 -13.21
C ALA A 57 -0.79 -2.17 -13.46
N GLY A 58 -1.12 -1.31 -12.48
CA GLY A 58 -2.07 -0.23 -12.69
C GLY A 58 -1.51 0.87 -13.61
N PRO A 59 -2.36 1.66 -14.30
CA PRO A 59 -1.90 2.71 -15.22
C PRO A 59 -0.98 3.74 -14.57
N GLU A 60 -1.26 4.11 -13.33
CA GLU A 60 -0.44 5.06 -12.59
C GLU A 60 0.98 4.50 -12.37
N PHE A 61 1.09 3.30 -11.81
CA PHE A 61 2.39 2.69 -11.54
C PHE A 61 3.21 2.44 -12.82
N ALA A 62 2.54 2.09 -13.92
CA ALA A 62 3.19 1.86 -15.20
C ALA A 62 3.75 3.14 -15.85
N SER A 63 3.16 4.31 -15.57
CA SER A 63 3.53 5.58 -16.22
C SER A 63 4.47 6.46 -15.39
N ARG A 64 4.59 6.18 -14.10
CA ARG A 64 5.41 6.96 -13.17
C ARG A 64 6.91 6.78 -13.41
N PRO A 65 7.73 7.86 -13.36
CA PRO A 65 9.18 7.74 -13.41
C PRO A 65 9.78 6.94 -12.24
N ASP A 66 9.16 7.06 -11.05
CA ASP A 66 9.43 6.26 -9.85
C ASP A 66 8.58 4.98 -9.79
N GLY A 67 8.00 4.58 -10.92
CA GLY A 67 7.07 3.47 -11.06
C GLY A 67 7.74 2.18 -11.54
N LEU A 68 7.05 1.46 -12.42
CA LEU A 68 7.43 0.11 -12.86
C LEU A 68 8.83 0.07 -13.50
N ASP A 69 9.12 0.98 -14.44
CA ASP A 69 10.39 0.94 -15.18
C ASP A 69 11.60 1.15 -14.26
N GLY A 70 11.50 2.08 -13.31
CA GLY A 70 12.56 2.30 -12.33
C GLY A 70 12.75 1.11 -11.39
N LEU A 71 11.65 0.45 -10.98
CA LEU A 71 11.71 -0.77 -10.18
C LEU A 71 12.43 -1.89 -10.93
N LEU A 72 12.06 -2.14 -12.19
CA LEU A 72 12.67 -3.16 -13.03
C LEU A 72 14.17 -2.93 -13.17
N GLN A 73 14.59 -1.68 -13.38
CA GLN A 73 16.00 -1.32 -13.49
C GLN A 73 16.76 -1.48 -12.17
N THR A 74 16.14 -1.16 -11.04
CA THR A 74 16.76 -1.21 -9.71
C THR A 74 17.02 -2.66 -9.28
N TYR A 75 16.06 -3.54 -9.51
CA TYR A 75 16.15 -4.94 -9.13
C TYR A 75 16.71 -5.86 -10.22
N LYS A 76 16.82 -5.37 -11.46
CA LYS A 76 17.11 -6.21 -12.63
C LYS A 76 16.07 -7.33 -12.81
N LEU A 77 14.82 -7.02 -12.52
CA LEU A 77 13.69 -7.94 -12.71
C LEU A 77 13.53 -8.22 -14.21
N ARG A 78 13.53 -9.51 -14.56
CA ARG A 78 13.37 -9.97 -15.94
C ARG A 78 11.89 -10.06 -16.29
N THR A 79 11.49 -9.56 -17.46
CA THR A 79 10.11 -9.64 -17.93
C THR A 79 9.95 -10.73 -18.98
N ALA A 80 8.84 -11.46 -18.91
CA ALA A 80 8.43 -12.41 -19.94
C ALA A 80 7.38 -11.73 -20.82
N GLY A 81 7.85 -11.02 -21.85
CA GLY A 81 7.02 -10.15 -22.68
C GLY A 81 6.85 -8.74 -22.09
N THR A 82 5.91 -8.00 -22.66
CA THR A 82 5.61 -6.62 -22.25
C THR A 82 4.70 -6.63 -21.02
N PRO A 83 5.02 -5.84 -19.97
CA PRO A 83 4.08 -5.63 -18.87
C PRO A 83 2.72 -5.14 -19.38
N VAL A 84 1.66 -5.68 -18.81
CA VAL A 84 0.28 -5.30 -19.17
C VAL A 84 -0.31 -4.37 -18.13
N THR A 85 -1.08 -3.39 -18.60
CA THR A 85 -1.74 -2.42 -17.74
C THR A 85 -3.22 -2.74 -17.61
N MET A 86 -3.74 -2.79 -16.38
CA MET A 86 -5.17 -3.00 -16.11
C MET A 86 -5.55 -2.50 -14.71
N ASP A 87 -6.86 -2.41 -14.45
CA ASP A 87 -7.37 -2.02 -13.14
C ASP A 87 -7.05 -3.06 -12.05
N LEU A 88 -7.00 -2.62 -10.80
CA LEU A 88 -6.55 -3.41 -9.66
C LEU A 88 -7.31 -4.72 -9.47
N GLY A 89 -8.64 -4.70 -9.58
CA GLY A 89 -9.45 -5.92 -9.53
C GLY A 89 -9.13 -6.93 -10.65
N LEU A 90 -8.76 -6.43 -11.83
CA LEU A 90 -8.38 -7.28 -12.98
C LEU A 90 -6.96 -7.85 -12.82
N LEU A 91 -6.04 -7.14 -12.17
CA LEU A 91 -4.70 -7.64 -11.88
C LEU A 91 -4.74 -8.93 -11.05
N TYR A 92 -5.55 -8.89 -10.00
CA TYR A 92 -5.79 -10.03 -9.13
C TYR A 92 -6.43 -11.21 -9.87
N ALA A 93 -7.42 -10.95 -10.74
CA ALA A 93 -8.00 -12.00 -11.60
C ALA A 93 -6.98 -12.56 -12.62
N ALA A 94 -6.08 -11.73 -13.14
CA ALA A 94 -5.01 -12.15 -14.03
C ALA A 94 -3.97 -13.03 -13.29
N LEU A 95 -3.72 -12.74 -12.02
CA LEU A 95 -2.87 -13.54 -11.15
C LEU A 95 -3.50 -14.93 -10.89
N ASP A 96 -4.78 -14.99 -10.55
CA ASP A 96 -5.51 -16.25 -10.30
C ASP A 96 -5.57 -17.12 -11.57
N SER A 97 -5.86 -16.50 -12.72
CA SER A 97 -5.97 -17.19 -14.02
C SER A 97 -4.61 -17.47 -14.69
N ARG A 98 -3.49 -17.21 -13.99
CA ARG A 98 -2.11 -17.38 -14.47
C ARG A 98 -1.76 -16.59 -15.75
N LYS A 99 -2.56 -15.58 -16.09
CA LYS A 99 -2.28 -14.64 -17.19
C LYS A 99 -1.14 -13.68 -16.82
N ALA A 100 -1.05 -13.27 -15.56
CA ALA A 100 0.11 -12.60 -14.97
C ALA A 100 0.78 -13.51 -13.92
N ASP A 101 2.08 -13.38 -13.72
CA ASP A 101 2.83 -14.09 -12.67
C ASP A 101 3.14 -13.21 -11.46
N MET A 102 3.25 -11.90 -11.70
CA MET A 102 3.51 -10.90 -10.67
C MET A 102 2.72 -9.64 -11.03
N ILE A 103 2.10 -9.02 -10.03
CA ILE A 103 1.32 -7.80 -10.19
C ILE A 103 1.81 -6.69 -9.26
N ALA A 104 1.66 -5.43 -9.67
CA ALA A 104 1.83 -4.27 -8.81
C ALA A 104 0.48 -3.85 -8.21
N ALA A 105 0.39 -3.83 -6.89
CA ALA A 105 -0.78 -3.42 -6.11
C ALA A 105 -0.33 -2.57 -4.91
N ASN A 106 -1.27 -2.22 -4.02
CA ASN A 106 -0.93 -1.55 -2.78
C ASN A 106 -0.68 -2.56 -1.65
N SER A 107 0.24 -2.24 -0.75
CA SER A 107 0.56 -3.04 0.43
C SER A 107 -0.62 -3.18 1.40
N THR A 108 -1.59 -2.25 1.35
CA THR A 108 -2.82 -2.28 2.14
C THR A 108 -4.05 -2.80 1.40
N ASP A 109 -3.89 -3.36 0.19
CA ASP A 109 -5.00 -3.89 -0.60
C ASP A 109 -5.73 -5.05 0.11
N GLY A 110 -7.06 -4.98 0.18
CA GLY A 110 -7.89 -5.96 0.86
C GLY A 110 -7.93 -7.33 0.20
N LEU A 111 -7.74 -7.43 -1.12
CA LEU A 111 -7.70 -8.70 -1.83
C LEU A 111 -6.47 -9.53 -1.44
N ALA A 112 -5.38 -8.89 -1.03
CA ALA A 112 -4.21 -9.58 -0.48
C ALA A 112 -4.50 -10.26 0.87
N ALA A 113 -5.54 -9.85 1.61
CA ALA A 113 -5.90 -10.47 2.89
C ALA A 113 -6.63 -11.81 2.74
N VAL A 114 -7.28 -12.05 1.60
CA VAL A 114 -8.18 -13.21 1.42
C VAL A 114 -7.72 -14.19 0.34
N ARG A 115 -6.58 -13.92 -0.29
CA ARG A 115 -6.00 -14.77 -1.34
C ARG A 115 -4.69 -15.38 -0.87
N ASP A 116 -4.37 -16.57 -1.38
CA ASP A 116 -3.04 -17.17 -1.20
C ASP A 116 -2.04 -16.46 -2.12
N VAL A 117 -1.62 -15.27 -1.69
CA VAL A 117 -0.63 -14.43 -2.37
C VAL A 117 0.51 -14.10 -1.43
N THR A 118 1.66 -13.77 -2.00
CA THR A 118 2.84 -13.30 -1.27
C THR A 118 3.20 -11.91 -1.75
N ILE A 119 3.16 -10.96 -0.81
CA ILE A 119 3.73 -9.63 -0.97
C ILE A 119 5.25 -9.78 -0.84
N LEU A 120 5.99 -9.46 -1.90
CA LEU A 120 7.44 -9.54 -1.91
C LEU A 120 8.05 -8.36 -1.18
N ARG A 121 8.98 -8.63 -0.25
CA ARG A 121 9.71 -7.58 0.46
C ARG A 121 10.55 -6.75 -0.50
N ASP A 122 10.40 -5.43 -0.42
CA ASP A 122 11.28 -4.43 -1.06
C ASP A 122 12.59 -4.30 -0.26
N ASP A 123 13.51 -5.23 -0.47
CA ASP A 123 14.76 -5.36 0.31
C ASP A 123 15.86 -4.33 -0.04
N ARG A 124 15.65 -3.52 -1.08
CA ARG A 124 16.49 -2.38 -1.47
C ARG A 124 15.84 -1.03 -1.23
N HIS A 125 14.66 -1.00 -0.61
CA HIS A 125 13.93 0.23 -0.27
C HIS A 125 13.74 1.15 -1.50
N TYR A 126 13.33 0.57 -2.63
CA TYR A 126 13.04 1.33 -3.83
C TYR A 126 11.83 2.24 -3.64
N PHE A 127 10.77 1.73 -3.01
CA PHE A 127 9.57 2.52 -2.81
C PHE A 127 9.76 3.50 -1.65
N PRO A 128 9.35 4.77 -1.81
CA PRO A 128 9.35 5.69 -0.70
C PRO A 128 8.35 5.25 0.37
N PRO A 129 8.57 5.63 1.64
CA PRO A 129 7.59 5.38 2.69
C PRO A 129 6.36 6.27 2.47
N TYR A 130 5.19 5.63 2.46
CA TYR A 130 3.86 6.25 2.37
C TYR A 130 3.12 6.11 3.71
N ASP A 131 3.72 6.65 4.78
CA ASP A 131 3.08 6.70 6.10
C ASP A 131 1.79 7.52 6.04
N CYS A 132 0.68 6.94 6.50
CA CYS A 132 -0.58 7.66 6.57
C CYS A 132 -0.66 8.49 7.87
N SER A 133 -0.95 9.79 7.73
CA SER A 133 -1.12 10.72 8.86
C SER A 133 -2.31 11.63 8.61
N VAL A 134 -2.92 12.13 9.69
CA VAL A 134 -3.98 13.14 9.59
C VAL A 134 -3.34 14.52 9.43
N LEU A 135 -3.77 15.26 8.40
CA LEU A 135 -3.38 16.66 8.19
C LEU A 135 -4.49 17.59 8.66
N VAL A 136 -4.17 18.55 9.52
CA VAL A 136 -5.16 19.48 10.11
C VAL A 136 -4.67 20.91 9.98
N ARG A 137 -5.55 21.83 9.59
CA ARG A 137 -5.23 23.27 9.60
C ARG A 137 -5.03 23.77 11.03
N GLU A 138 -4.00 24.58 11.26
CA GLU A 138 -3.72 25.19 12.57
C GLU A 138 -4.93 25.99 13.10
N GLU A 139 -5.66 26.68 12.22
CA GLU A 139 -6.88 27.41 12.55
C GLU A 139 -7.96 26.50 13.18
N ALA A 140 -8.13 25.28 12.67
CA ALA A 140 -9.11 24.34 13.21
C ALA A 140 -8.71 23.85 14.60
N LEU A 141 -7.40 23.61 14.82
CA LEU A 141 -6.86 23.22 16.12
C LEU A 141 -7.04 24.34 17.15
N ALA A 142 -6.83 25.60 16.75
CA ALA A 142 -7.05 26.77 17.60
C ALA A 142 -8.54 26.97 17.94
N ARG A 143 -9.43 26.76 16.96
CA ARG A 143 -10.87 26.90 17.13
C ARG A 143 -11.49 25.80 18.00
N PHE A 144 -10.94 24.58 17.98
CA PHE A 144 -11.46 23.43 18.69
C PHE A 144 -10.37 22.79 19.58
N PRO A 145 -10.20 23.25 20.84
CA PRO A 145 -9.09 22.83 21.71
C PRO A 145 -8.98 21.31 21.97
N GLY A 146 -10.07 20.55 21.83
CA GLY A 146 -10.07 19.09 21.97
C GLY A 146 -9.79 18.31 20.68
N LEU A 147 -9.75 18.98 19.53
CA LEU A 147 -9.65 18.32 18.21
C LEU A 147 -8.35 17.53 18.05
N ARG A 148 -7.21 18.09 18.50
CA ARG A 148 -5.93 17.38 18.45
C ARG A 148 -5.99 16.05 19.19
N ALA A 149 -6.38 16.10 20.46
CA ALA A 149 -6.41 14.92 21.30
C ALA A 149 -7.33 13.83 20.71
N ALA A 150 -8.51 14.22 20.24
CA ALA A 150 -9.46 13.29 19.62
C ALA A 150 -8.93 12.63 18.34
N LEU A 151 -8.18 13.37 17.50
CA LEU A 151 -7.59 12.81 16.29
C LEU A 151 -6.36 11.93 16.59
N GLU A 152 -5.55 12.31 17.57
CA GLU A 152 -4.36 11.56 17.99
C GLU A 152 -4.72 10.23 18.69
N GLU A 153 -5.97 10.03 19.13
CA GLU A 153 -6.45 8.71 19.58
C GLU A 153 -6.30 7.62 18.51
N LEU A 154 -6.27 7.99 17.23
CA LEU A 154 -6.09 7.08 16.10
C LEU A 154 -4.63 6.76 15.78
N SER A 155 -3.69 7.53 16.33
CA SER A 155 -2.26 7.37 16.03
C SER A 155 -1.76 6.01 16.53
N GLY A 156 -1.04 5.29 15.65
CA GLY A 156 -0.53 3.95 15.91
C GLY A 156 -1.58 2.83 16.05
N LYS A 157 -2.87 3.10 15.77
CA LYS A 157 -3.95 2.09 15.91
C LYS A 157 -4.09 1.19 14.69
N PHE A 158 -3.47 1.55 13.57
CA PHE A 158 -3.56 0.81 12.32
C PHE A 158 -2.25 0.08 12.07
N THR A 159 -2.33 -1.23 11.79
CA THR A 159 -1.23 -1.97 11.16
C THR A 159 -1.60 -2.24 9.72
N ASP A 160 -0.65 -2.57 8.84
CA ASP A 160 -0.97 -2.91 7.44
C ASP A 160 -1.98 -4.07 7.36
N ALA A 161 -1.88 -5.05 8.26
CA ALA A 161 -2.82 -6.18 8.32
C ALA A 161 -4.24 -5.74 8.74
N VAL A 162 -4.33 -4.81 9.69
CA VAL A 162 -5.61 -4.20 10.06
C VAL A 162 -6.18 -3.42 8.88
N MET A 163 -5.38 -2.60 8.21
CA MET A 163 -5.84 -1.79 7.08
C MET A 163 -6.32 -2.64 5.91
N ARG A 164 -5.57 -3.71 5.55
CA ARG A 164 -6.01 -4.69 4.55
C ARG A 164 -7.38 -5.29 4.89
N ARG A 165 -7.60 -5.67 6.14
CA ARG A 165 -8.90 -6.21 6.57
C ARG A 165 -10.03 -5.18 6.43
N LEU A 166 -9.79 -3.93 6.82
CA LEU A 166 -10.78 -2.86 6.69
C LEU A 166 -11.11 -2.58 5.22
N ASN A 167 -10.10 -2.50 4.34
CA ASN A 167 -10.29 -2.34 2.91
C ASN A 167 -11.07 -3.52 2.31
N HIS A 168 -10.75 -4.76 2.72
CA HIS A 168 -11.49 -5.94 2.28
C HIS A 168 -12.97 -5.89 2.66
N SER A 169 -13.29 -5.43 3.87
CA SER A 169 -14.68 -5.29 4.30
C SER A 169 -15.48 -4.32 3.43
N VAL A 170 -14.84 -3.33 2.81
CA VAL A 170 -15.50 -2.41 1.88
C VAL A 170 -15.52 -2.97 0.47
N ASP A 171 -14.36 -3.34 -0.07
CA ASP A 171 -14.22 -3.68 -1.49
C ASP A 171 -14.72 -5.10 -1.80
N GLY A 172 -14.46 -6.04 -0.88
CA GLY A 172 -14.79 -7.46 -1.03
C GLY A 172 -16.16 -7.80 -0.45
N ASP A 173 -16.42 -7.41 0.80
CA ASP A 173 -17.69 -7.71 1.47
C ASP A 173 -18.80 -6.69 1.15
N HIS A 174 -18.48 -5.63 0.40
CA HIS A 174 -19.41 -4.55 0.04
C HIS A 174 -20.10 -3.89 1.24
N ARG A 175 -19.45 -3.85 2.40
CA ARG A 175 -19.96 -3.16 3.58
C ARG A 175 -19.84 -1.64 3.41
N SER A 176 -20.75 -0.92 4.05
CA SER A 176 -20.69 0.55 4.09
C SER A 176 -19.41 1.02 4.79
N VAL A 177 -18.69 1.96 4.16
CA VAL A 177 -17.50 2.62 4.74
C VAL A 177 -17.79 3.17 6.13
N VAL A 178 -18.98 3.77 6.32
CA VAL A 178 -19.39 4.35 7.61
C VAL A 178 -19.47 3.27 8.69
N GLN A 179 -20.09 2.14 8.38
CA GLN A 179 -20.24 1.03 9.34
C GLN A 179 -18.88 0.42 9.68
N VAL A 180 -18.02 0.20 8.69
CA VAL A 180 -16.66 -0.34 8.91
C VAL A 180 -15.83 0.60 9.78
N ALA A 181 -15.90 1.91 9.55
CA ALA A 181 -15.21 2.90 10.36
C ALA A 181 -15.74 2.94 11.81
N GLU A 182 -17.06 2.95 11.99
CA GLU A 182 -17.67 2.94 13.33
C GLU A 182 -17.31 1.69 14.14
N ASP A 183 -17.37 0.51 13.51
CA ASP A 183 -17.01 -0.75 14.15
C ASP A 183 -15.52 -0.77 14.54
N PHE A 184 -14.65 -0.28 13.67
CA PHE A 184 -13.23 -0.17 13.97
C PHE A 184 -13.00 0.76 15.18
N LEU A 185 -13.59 1.95 15.18
CA LEU A 185 -13.47 2.91 16.29
C LEU A 185 -13.94 2.31 17.63
N ARG A 186 -15.03 1.53 17.62
CA ARG A 186 -15.50 0.82 18.82
C ARG A 186 -14.53 -0.25 19.30
N SER A 187 -13.80 -0.89 18.38
CA SER A 187 -12.86 -1.98 18.71
C SER A 187 -11.51 -1.49 19.28
N VAL A 188 -11.15 -0.22 19.05
CA VAL A 188 -9.84 0.34 19.44
C VAL A 188 -9.92 1.41 20.55
N ARG A 189 -11.14 1.67 21.02
CA ARG A 189 -11.44 2.51 22.19
C ARG A 189 -11.07 1.82 23.50
#